data_AF-A0A7V7CWM5-F1
#
_entry.id   AF-A0A7V7CWM5-F1
#
_cell.length_a   1.000
_cell.length_b   1.000
_cell.length_c   1.000
_cell.angle_alpha   90.00
_cell.angle_beta   90.00
_cell.angle_gamma   90.00
#
_symmetry.space_group_name_H-M   'P 1'
#
loop_
_entity.id
_entity.type
_entity.pdbx_description
1 polymer ?
#
loop_
_entity_poly.entity_id
_entity_poly.type
_entity_poly.pdbx_seq_one_letter_code
_entity_poly.pdbx_strand_id
1 'polypeptide(L)'
;MSDDQIFAVPADFAKSALIDEKTRKAWYERSVKEPEAFWAEQAKRIDWIKPFTKVKDVSFSGNVHIKWFEDGTLNVAANCLDRHLAKRGDQTAIIWEGDDPNESAHITYRDLHERVCRLANAMESLGAKKGDRITIYMPMIPEAAVAMLACARIGAIHSVVFGGFSPDSLGGRIQDCDSSMLITADEGLRGGRKVPLKVNCDKALESCPSIKSVIVIKRTGSPINMVAGRDHWYHDLVAKAAPTHKAAELNAEDPLFILYTSGSTGKPKGVLHTMGGYLVYASLTHQYVFDYHDGDIYWCTADVGWVTGHSYIVYGPLANGAT
;
A
#
# COMPACT_ATOMS: atom_id res chain seq x y z
N MET A 1 2.54 -27.19 26.28
CA MET A 1 3.58 -26.16 26.41
C MET A 1 4.20 -26.38 27.77
N SER A 2 5.51 -26.56 27.87
CA SER A 2 6.19 -26.57 29.18
C SER A 2 5.97 -25.20 29.82
N ASP A 3 5.50 -25.16 31.07
CA ASP A 3 5.06 -23.94 31.79
C ASP A 3 6.19 -22.90 32.03
N ASP A 4 7.43 -23.19 31.64
CA ASP A 4 8.63 -22.43 32.01
C ASP A 4 9.06 -21.28 31.08
N GLN A 5 8.21 -20.82 30.15
CA GLN A 5 8.59 -19.71 29.24
C GLN A 5 7.49 -18.64 29.05
N ILE A 6 6.77 -18.30 30.12
CA ILE A 6 5.90 -17.11 30.11
C ILE A 6 6.75 -15.89 30.46
N PHE A 7 6.92 -14.97 29.51
CA PHE A 7 7.57 -13.69 29.73
C PHE A 7 6.51 -12.63 30.07
N ALA A 8 6.54 -12.12 31.30
CA ALA A 8 5.66 -11.04 31.71
C ALA A 8 6.01 -9.74 30.96
N VAL A 9 4.99 -8.94 30.66
CA VAL A 9 5.18 -7.58 30.14
C VAL A 9 5.94 -6.75 31.18
N PRO A 10 7.03 -6.05 30.82
CA PRO A 10 7.74 -5.18 31.75
C PRO A 10 6.81 -4.15 32.38
N ALA A 11 6.92 -3.94 33.70
CA ALA A 11 6.00 -3.10 34.45
C ALA A 11 5.95 -1.64 33.96
N ASP A 12 7.05 -1.13 33.42
CA ASP A 12 7.10 0.23 32.87
C ASP A 12 6.36 0.33 31.53
N PHE A 13 6.45 -0.69 30.67
CA PHE A 13 5.68 -0.75 29.42
C PHE A 13 4.18 -0.88 29.69
N ALA A 14 3.81 -1.71 30.67
CA ALA A 14 2.41 -1.94 31.04
C ALA A 14 1.68 -0.68 31.54
N LYS A 15 2.40 0.37 31.97
CA LYS A 15 1.80 1.64 32.43
C LYS A 15 1.25 2.49 31.29
N SER A 16 1.85 2.39 30.11
CA SER A 16 1.49 3.19 28.93
C SER A 16 0.83 2.37 27.82
N ALA A 17 0.84 1.04 27.90
CA ALA A 17 0.24 0.18 26.90
C ALA A 17 -1.24 0.54 26.64
N LEU A 18 -1.62 0.59 25.36
CA LEU A 18 -2.97 0.94 24.90
C LEU A 18 -4.03 -0.05 25.36
N ILE A 19 -3.65 -1.32 25.52
CA ILE A 19 -4.52 -2.40 26.03
C ILE A 19 -3.74 -3.35 26.94
N ASP A 20 -4.43 -3.89 27.95
CA ASP A 20 -3.95 -4.97 28.82
C ASP A 20 -4.59 -6.32 28.45
N GLU A 21 -4.16 -7.40 29.11
CA GLU A 21 -4.69 -8.76 28.87
C GLU A 21 -6.21 -8.84 29.12
N LYS A 22 -6.72 -8.11 30.12
CA LYS A 22 -8.15 -8.08 30.43
C LYS A 22 -8.93 -7.46 29.26
N THR A 23 -8.47 -6.32 28.75
CA THR A 23 -9.06 -5.62 27.62
C THR A 23 -8.95 -6.44 26.35
N ARG A 24 -7.77 -7.00 26.06
CA ARG A 24 -7.54 -7.90 24.91
C ARG A 24 -8.53 -9.07 24.92
N LYS A 25 -8.70 -9.76 26.05
CA LYS A 25 -9.64 -10.88 26.17
C LYS A 25 -11.08 -10.42 25.95
N ALA A 26 -11.49 -9.31 26.58
CA ALA A 26 -12.84 -8.77 26.42
C ALA A 26 -13.13 -8.36 24.96
N TRP A 27 -12.18 -7.72 24.29
CA TRP A 27 -12.30 -7.33 22.87
C TRP A 27 -12.34 -8.53 21.95
N TYR A 28 -11.51 -9.54 22.20
CA TYR A 28 -11.54 -10.79 21.44
C TYR A 28 -12.89 -11.50 21.57
N GLU A 29 -13.43 -11.60 22.79
CA GLU A 29 -14.76 -12.20 22.99
C GLU A 29 -15.86 -11.40 22.27
N ARG A 30 -15.84 -10.06 22.34
CA ARG A 30 -16.79 -9.19 21.64
C ARG A 30 -16.68 -9.32 20.12
N SER A 31 -15.47 -9.36 19.56
CA SER A 31 -15.27 -9.42 18.11
C SER A 31 -15.78 -10.72 17.48
N VAL A 32 -15.86 -11.80 18.27
CA VAL A 32 -16.38 -13.10 17.84
C VAL A 32 -17.88 -13.23 18.12
N LYS A 33 -18.35 -12.85 19.32
CA LYS A 33 -19.76 -13.02 19.73
C LYS A 33 -20.68 -11.92 19.18
N GLU A 34 -20.17 -10.71 19.01
CA GLU A 34 -20.90 -9.51 18.58
C GLU A 34 -20.15 -8.79 17.44
N PRO A 35 -19.83 -9.47 16.33
CA PRO A 35 -18.93 -8.96 15.30
C PRO A 35 -19.44 -7.67 14.66
N GLU A 36 -20.74 -7.53 14.40
CA GLU A 36 -21.28 -6.33 13.77
C GLU A 36 -21.10 -5.09 14.66
N ALA A 37 -21.41 -5.20 15.95
CA ALA A 37 -21.25 -4.11 16.89
C ALA A 37 -19.76 -3.74 17.09
N PHE A 38 -18.90 -4.75 17.26
CA PHE A 38 -17.46 -4.53 17.43
C PHE A 38 -16.84 -3.88 16.19
N TRP A 39 -17.11 -4.40 14.99
CA TRP A 39 -16.51 -3.86 13.77
C TRP A 39 -17.12 -2.52 13.34
N ALA A 40 -18.39 -2.24 13.66
CA ALA A 40 -18.95 -0.89 13.53
C ALA A 40 -18.21 0.14 14.39
N GLU A 41 -17.80 -0.25 15.61
CA GLU A 41 -16.99 0.59 16.51
C GLU A 41 -15.59 0.81 15.91
N GLN A 42 -14.90 -0.27 15.50
CA GLN A 42 -13.55 -0.17 14.94
C GLN A 42 -13.51 0.60 13.62
N ALA A 43 -14.54 0.51 12.78
CA ALA A 43 -14.59 1.21 11.51
C ALA A 43 -14.62 2.74 11.64
N LYS A 44 -14.91 3.30 12.83
CA LYS A 44 -14.86 4.75 13.10
C LYS A 44 -13.44 5.32 13.16
N ARG A 45 -12.41 4.46 13.14
CA ARG A 45 -11.00 4.88 13.11
C ARG A 45 -10.56 5.46 11.76
N ILE A 46 -11.34 5.20 10.72
CA ILE A 46 -11.13 5.72 9.37
C ILE A 46 -12.30 6.65 8.99
N ASP A 47 -12.01 7.56 8.08
CA ASP A 47 -12.96 8.53 7.54
C ASP A 47 -13.73 7.88 6.38
N TRP A 48 -15.05 7.94 6.48
CA TRP A 48 -15.99 7.51 5.45
C TRP A 48 -16.56 8.74 4.74
N ILE A 49 -16.57 8.72 3.41
CA ILE A 49 -17.23 9.77 2.61
C ILE A 49 -18.74 9.58 2.74
N LYS A 50 -19.23 8.36 2.49
CA LYS A 50 -20.58 7.92 2.82
C LYS A 50 -20.48 6.82 3.90
N PRO A 51 -21.08 7.03 5.09
CA PRO A 51 -21.14 6.00 6.11
C PRO A 51 -21.85 4.73 5.61
N PHE A 52 -21.37 3.56 6.03
CA PHE A 52 -22.03 2.28 5.79
C PHE A 52 -23.23 2.10 6.72
N THR A 53 -24.21 1.32 6.28
CA THR A 53 -25.34 0.86 7.11
C THR A 53 -25.26 -0.63 7.42
N LYS A 54 -24.50 -1.40 6.62
CA LYS A 54 -24.33 -2.85 6.81
C LYS A 54 -22.88 -3.20 7.08
N VAL A 55 -22.60 -3.71 8.29
CA VAL A 55 -21.22 -4.02 8.70
C VAL A 55 -20.67 -5.24 7.99
N LYS A 56 -21.50 -6.29 7.84
CA LYS A 56 -21.04 -7.62 7.41
C LYS A 56 -22.09 -8.30 6.52
N ASP A 57 -21.63 -8.89 5.43
CA ASP A 57 -22.35 -9.92 4.65
C ASP A 57 -21.35 -11.01 4.26
N VAL A 58 -21.31 -12.09 5.04
CA VAL A 58 -20.25 -13.09 4.92
C VAL A 58 -20.84 -14.50 5.00
N SER A 59 -20.55 -15.30 3.97
CA SER A 59 -20.77 -16.75 3.96
C SER A 59 -19.49 -17.47 3.52
N PHE A 60 -19.10 -18.46 4.33
CA PHE A 60 -18.06 -19.44 3.99
C PHE A 60 -18.65 -20.73 3.40
N SER A 61 -19.96 -20.76 3.14
CA SER A 61 -20.68 -21.91 2.57
C SER A 61 -21.01 -21.67 1.09
N GLY A 62 -21.08 -22.75 0.30
CA GLY A 62 -21.39 -22.67 -1.13
C GLY A 62 -20.35 -21.86 -1.91
N ASN A 63 -20.81 -20.95 -2.77
CA ASN A 63 -19.95 -19.93 -3.36
C ASN A 63 -19.58 -18.92 -2.27
N VAL A 64 -18.32 -18.90 -1.86
CA VAL A 64 -17.82 -18.01 -0.81
C VAL A 64 -18.07 -16.56 -1.21
N HIS A 65 -18.73 -15.80 -0.33
CA HIS A 65 -18.89 -14.36 -0.45
C HIS A 65 -18.51 -13.68 0.86
N ILE A 66 -17.69 -12.65 0.78
CA ILE A 66 -17.19 -11.93 1.95
C ILE A 66 -17.27 -10.46 1.61
N LYS A 67 -18.13 -9.73 2.31
CA LYS A 67 -18.24 -8.27 2.19
C LYS A 67 -18.32 -7.62 3.55
N TRP A 68 -17.65 -6.48 3.70
CA TRP A 68 -17.64 -5.66 4.89
C TRP A 68 -17.92 -4.21 4.52
N PHE A 69 -18.85 -3.58 5.22
CA PHE A 69 -19.20 -2.16 5.01
C PHE A 69 -19.67 -1.87 3.57
N GLU A 70 -20.36 -2.83 2.92
CA GLU A 70 -20.53 -2.91 1.46
C GLU A 70 -21.22 -1.69 0.82
N ASP A 71 -21.98 -0.92 1.58
CA ASP A 71 -22.73 0.25 1.12
C ASP A 71 -22.07 1.59 1.47
N GLY A 72 -20.94 1.55 2.19
CA GLY A 72 -20.12 2.70 2.53
C GLY A 72 -19.11 3.05 1.43
N THR A 73 -18.68 4.31 1.42
CA THR A 73 -17.66 4.80 0.50
C THR A 73 -16.55 5.54 1.23
N LEU A 74 -15.34 5.47 0.69
CA LEU A 74 -14.13 6.05 1.23
C LEU A 74 -13.09 6.29 0.13
N ASN A 75 -11.94 6.82 0.52
CA ASN A 75 -10.73 6.73 -0.27
C ASN A 75 -9.56 6.39 0.67
N VAL A 76 -8.79 5.36 0.32
CA VAL A 76 -7.68 4.89 1.16
C VAL A 76 -6.55 5.93 1.21
N ALA A 77 -6.20 6.53 0.08
CA ALA A 77 -5.16 7.57 0.06
C ALA A 77 -5.55 8.81 0.87
N ALA A 78 -6.83 9.21 0.83
CA ALA A 78 -7.33 10.32 1.64
C ALA A 78 -7.27 10.04 3.16
N ASN A 79 -7.53 8.78 3.55
CA ASN A 79 -7.37 8.33 4.92
C ASN A 79 -5.91 8.27 5.37
N CYS A 80 -4.98 7.98 4.47
CA CYS A 80 -3.56 7.94 4.76
C CYS A 80 -2.88 9.32 4.68
N LEU A 81 -3.49 10.32 4.05
CA LEU A 81 -2.83 11.61 3.76
C LEU A 81 -3.74 12.81 4.07
N ASP A 82 -4.79 13.01 3.27
CA ASP A 82 -5.58 14.24 3.25
C ASP A 82 -6.14 14.61 4.64
N ARG A 83 -6.66 13.63 5.39
CA ARG A 83 -7.23 13.88 6.73
C ARG A 83 -6.20 14.35 7.76
N HIS A 84 -4.92 14.05 7.54
CA HIS A 84 -3.83 14.42 8.46
C HIS A 84 -3.28 15.82 8.18
N LEU A 85 -3.45 16.36 6.97
CA LEU A 85 -2.79 17.60 6.53
C LEU A 85 -3.03 18.81 7.44
N ALA A 86 -4.24 18.96 7.98
CA ALA A 86 -4.60 20.12 8.79
C ALA A 86 -3.84 20.19 10.13
N LYS A 87 -3.48 19.04 10.70
CA LYS A 87 -2.85 18.94 12.02
C LYS A 87 -1.40 18.44 11.96
N ARG A 88 -1.06 17.65 10.95
CA ARG A 88 0.21 16.92 10.80
C ARG A 88 0.90 17.20 9.46
N GLY A 89 0.46 18.20 8.70
CA GLY A 89 1.00 18.46 7.36
C GLY A 89 2.53 18.58 7.31
N ASP A 90 3.13 19.16 8.34
CA ASP A 90 4.58 19.38 8.41
C ASP A 90 5.29 18.29 9.27
N GLN A 91 4.54 17.32 9.82
CA GLN A 91 5.09 16.12 10.45
C GLN A 91 5.69 15.21 9.38
N THR A 92 6.83 14.58 9.66
CA THR A 92 7.39 13.53 8.80
C THR A 92 6.41 12.36 8.70
N ALA A 93 6.05 11.97 7.48
CA ALA A 93 5.24 10.79 7.18
C ALA A 93 6.11 9.59 6.83
N ILE A 94 7.25 9.81 6.16
CA ILE A 94 8.20 8.76 5.77
C ILE A 94 9.60 9.26 6.09
N ILE A 95 10.34 8.46 6.87
CA ILE A 95 11.80 8.51 6.92
C ILE A 95 12.30 7.48 5.92
N TRP A 96 12.91 7.95 4.84
CA TRP A 96 13.56 7.07 3.86
C TRP A 96 15.04 6.97 4.17
N GLU A 97 15.47 5.76 4.51
CA GLU A 97 16.89 5.43 4.65
C GLU A 97 17.42 4.83 3.35
N GLY A 98 18.36 5.53 2.73
CA GLY A 98 19.01 5.09 1.50
C GLY A 98 19.94 3.90 1.72
N ASP A 99 20.37 3.28 0.61
CA ASP A 99 21.43 2.26 0.65
C ASP A 99 22.79 2.86 1.07
N ASP A 100 23.02 4.12 0.65
CA ASP A 100 24.02 5.01 1.23
C ASP A 100 23.33 5.89 2.29
N PRO A 101 23.78 5.89 3.56
CA PRO A 101 23.23 6.76 4.61
C PRO A 101 23.31 8.27 4.31
N ASN A 102 24.13 8.68 3.34
CA ASN A 102 24.18 10.07 2.86
C ASN A 102 23.04 10.40 1.87
N GLU A 103 22.30 9.39 1.40
CA GLU A 103 21.14 9.49 0.53
C GLU A 103 19.84 9.14 1.28
N SER A 104 19.61 9.75 2.45
CA SER A 104 18.37 9.59 3.22
C SER A 104 17.49 10.86 3.13
N ALA A 105 16.18 10.72 3.35
CA ALA A 105 15.25 11.84 3.27
C ALA A 105 14.11 11.76 4.29
N HIS A 106 13.68 12.92 4.78
CA HIS A 106 12.45 13.06 5.56
C HIS A 106 11.37 13.69 4.67
N ILE A 107 10.26 12.97 4.51
CA ILE A 107 9.15 13.38 3.66
C ILE A 107 7.97 13.68 4.57
N THR A 108 7.48 14.91 4.56
CA THR A 108 6.33 15.31 5.37
C THR A 108 5.01 14.81 4.78
N TYR A 109 3.93 14.79 5.56
CA TYR A 109 2.60 14.47 5.06
C TYR A 109 2.18 15.37 3.89
N ARG A 110 2.52 16.66 3.94
CA ARG A 110 2.24 17.63 2.87
C ARG A 110 3.04 17.32 1.60
N ASP A 111 4.33 17.01 1.72
CA ASP A 111 5.17 16.64 0.59
C ASP A 111 4.70 15.32 -0.04
N LEU A 112 4.45 14.29 0.79
CA LEU A 112 3.94 13.01 0.33
C LEU A 112 2.58 13.15 -0.39
N HIS A 113 1.67 13.96 0.15
CA HIS A 113 0.39 14.27 -0.48
C HIS A 113 0.53 14.93 -1.85
N GLU A 114 1.41 15.92 -1.97
CA GLU A 114 1.67 16.59 -3.25
C GLU A 114 2.24 15.61 -4.29
N ARG A 115 3.22 14.79 -3.90
CA ARG A 115 3.82 13.76 -4.78
C ARG A 115 2.76 12.76 -5.27
N VAL A 116 1.87 12.31 -4.38
CA VAL A 116 0.76 11.40 -4.71
C VAL A 116 -0.24 12.07 -5.65
N CYS A 117 -0.60 13.33 -5.41
CA CYS A 117 -1.51 14.07 -6.29
C CYS A 117 -0.93 14.26 -7.69
N ARG A 118 0.36 14.62 -7.79
CA ARG A 118 1.05 14.77 -9.08
C ARG A 118 1.09 13.46 -9.85
N LEU A 119 1.44 12.36 -9.19
CA LEU A 119 1.48 11.05 -9.84
C LEU A 119 0.08 10.58 -10.26
N ALA A 120 -0.96 10.80 -9.43
CA ALA A 120 -2.34 10.49 -9.78
C ALA A 120 -2.78 11.22 -11.07
N ASN A 121 -2.59 12.55 -11.13
CA ASN A 121 -2.85 13.36 -12.32
C ASN A 121 -2.04 12.87 -13.54
N ALA A 122 -0.76 12.54 -13.36
CA ALA A 122 0.09 12.03 -14.43
C ALA A 122 -0.41 10.68 -14.97
N MET A 123 -0.78 9.74 -14.10
CA MET A 123 -1.32 8.44 -14.48
C MET A 123 -2.65 8.59 -15.25
N GLU A 124 -3.56 9.45 -14.79
CA GLU A 124 -4.82 9.74 -15.49
C GLU A 124 -4.56 10.37 -16.88
N SER A 125 -3.56 11.25 -17.00
CA SER A 125 -3.17 11.84 -18.30
C SER A 125 -2.63 10.80 -19.30
N LEU A 126 -2.10 9.69 -18.79
CA LEU A 126 -1.67 8.53 -19.57
C LEU A 126 -2.78 7.49 -19.76
N GLY A 127 -4.01 7.80 -19.32
CA GLY A 127 -5.21 7.00 -19.56
C GLY A 127 -5.60 6.03 -18.45
N ALA A 128 -4.95 6.05 -17.28
CA ALA A 128 -5.35 5.23 -16.14
C ALA A 128 -6.73 5.63 -15.62
N LYS A 129 -7.55 4.64 -15.26
CA LYS A 129 -8.92 4.83 -14.75
C LYS A 129 -9.19 3.93 -13.55
N LYS A 130 -10.30 4.19 -12.85
CA LYS A 130 -10.82 3.30 -11.81
C LYS A 130 -10.98 1.87 -12.36
N GLY A 131 -10.47 0.89 -11.63
CA GLY A 131 -10.53 -0.53 -11.98
C GLY A 131 -9.41 -1.03 -12.91
N ASP A 132 -8.57 -0.14 -13.44
CA ASP A 132 -7.38 -0.55 -14.17
C ASP A 132 -6.36 -1.19 -13.21
N ARG A 133 -5.66 -2.22 -13.68
CA ARG A 133 -4.57 -2.84 -12.92
C ARG A 133 -3.24 -2.21 -13.30
N ILE A 134 -2.50 -1.75 -12.29
CA ILE A 134 -1.21 -1.08 -12.47
C ILE A 134 -0.14 -1.89 -11.75
N THR A 135 0.80 -2.46 -12.51
CA THR A 135 1.92 -3.19 -11.92
C THR A 135 2.96 -2.21 -11.39
N ILE A 136 3.47 -2.44 -10.17
CA ILE A 136 4.56 -1.66 -9.57
C ILE A 136 5.74 -2.61 -9.37
N TYR A 137 6.87 -2.33 -10.02
CA TYR A 137 8.11 -3.11 -9.93
C TYR A 137 9.27 -2.17 -9.59
N MET A 138 9.39 -1.86 -8.30
CA MET A 138 10.21 -0.75 -7.78
C MET A 138 11.22 -1.24 -6.73
N PRO A 139 12.32 -0.51 -6.51
CA PRO A 139 13.14 -0.69 -5.31
C PRO A 139 12.44 -0.04 -4.09
N MET A 140 13.00 -0.23 -2.89
CA MET A 140 12.54 0.41 -1.66
C MET A 140 12.92 1.90 -1.61
N ILE A 141 12.21 2.71 -2.39
CA ILE A 141 12.33 4.16 -2.46
C ILE A 141 10.96 4.82 -2.22
N PRO A 142 10.90 6.11 -1.85
CA PRO A 142 9.64 6.78 -1.52
C PRO A 142 8.59 6.70 -2.62
N GLU A 143 9.02 6.73 -3.88
CA GLU A 143 8.15 6.64 -5.06
C GLU A 143 7.33 5.35 -5.10
N ALA A 144 7.78 4.27 -4.44
CA ALA A 144 6.99 3.04 -4.33
C ALA A 144 5.71 3.26 -3.49
N ALA A 145 5.82 3.94 -2.34
CA ALA A 145 4.66 4.32 -1.53
C ALA A 145 3.79 5.35 -2.26
N VAL A 146 4.41 6.33 -2.95
CA VAL A 146 3.69 7.30 -3.79
C VAL A 146 2.87 6.59 -4.87
N ALA A 147 3.43 5.60 -5.56
CA ALA A 147 2.75 4.82 -6.59
C ALA A 147 1.56 4.02 -6.05
N MET A 148 1.72 3.35 -4.90
CA MET A 148 0.64 2.61 -4.24
C MET A 148 -0.52 3.55 -3.87
N LEU A 149 -0.21 4.68 -3.24
CA LEU A 149 -1.20 5.67 -2.80
C LEU A 149 -1.84 6.41 -4.00
N ALA A 150 -1.10 6.68 -5.08
CA ALA A 150 -1.66 7.27 -6.29
C ALA A 150 -2.68 6.32 -6.96
N CYS A 151 -2.39 5.02 -7.02
CA CYS A 151 -3.35 4.02 -7.49
C CYS A 151 -4.62 4.01 -6.63
N ALA A 152 -4.44 3.93 -5.31
CA ALA A 152 -5.55 3.97 -4.35
C ALA A 152 -6.37 5.27 -4.43
N ARG A 153 -5.72 6.41 -4.75
CA ARG A 153 -6.37 7.72 -4.89
C ARG A 153 -7.34 7.77 -6.07
N ILE A 154 -6.96 7.19 -7.20
CA ILE A 154 -7.77 7.20 -8.43
C ILE A 154 -8.69 5.97 -8.56
N GLY A 155 -8.58 5.01 -7.64
CA GLY A 155 -9.32 3.75 -7.67
C GLY A 155 -8.75 2.73 -8.67
N ALA A 156 -7.48 2.86 -9.05
CA ALA A 156 -6.76 1.82 -9.76
C ALA A 156 -6.28 0.74 -8.78
N ILE A 157 -6.14 -0.47 -9.28
CA ILE A 157 -5.78 -1.66 -8.51
C ILE A 157 -4.28 -1.88 -8.69
N HIS A 158 -3.47 -1.50 -7.72
CA HIS A 158 -2.03 -1.74 -7.85
C HIS A 158 -1.70 -3.21 -7.62
N SER A 159 -0.68 -3.70 -8.33
CA SER A 159 -0.10 -5.01 -8.13
C SER A 159 1.41 -4.88 -7.98
N VAL A 160 1.88 -4.86 -6.74
CA VAL A 160 3.31 -4.75 -6.46
C VAL A 160 3.98 -6.10 -6.70
N VAL A 161 5.06 -6.08 -7.45
CA VAL A 161 5.94 -7.21 -7.71
C VAL A 161 7.31 -6.87 -7.12
N PHE A 162 7.83 -7.75 -6.27
CA PHE A 162 9.14 -7.56 -5.64
C PHE A 162 10.23 -7.34 -6.69
N GLY A 163 10.99 -6.23 -6.56
CA GLY A 163 12.00 -5.79 -7.53
C GLY A 163 13.13 -6.79 -7.80
N GLY A 164 13.28 -7.83 -6.98
CA GLY A 164 14.25 -8.91 -7.19
C GLY A 164 13.74 -10.09 -8.05
N PHE A 165 12.49 -10.09 -8.49
CA PHE A 165 11.95 -11.18 -9.32
C PHE A 165 12.45 -11.14 -10.76
N SER A 166 12.49 -12.32 -11.39
CA SER A 166 12.92 -12.49 -12.78
C SER A 166 11.92 -11.88 -13.77
N PRO A 167 12.37 -11.56 -15.00
CA PRO A 167 11.48 -11.08 -16.07
C PRO A 167 10.28 -12.01 -16.33
N ASP A 168 10.49 -13.33 -16.32
CA ASP A 168 9.40 -14.30 -16.51
C ASP A 168 8.37 -14.25 -15.36
N SER A 169 8.87 -14.07 -14.12
CA SER A 169 8.02 -13.94 -12.94
C SER A 169 7.21 -12.64 -12.96
N LEU A 170 7.80 -11.55 -13.47
CA LEU A 170 7.13 -10.27 -13.67
C LEU A 170 6.08 -10.38 -14.79
N GLY A 171 6.47 -10.89 -15.96
CA GLY A 171 5.60 -11.02 -17.13
C GLY A 171 4.38 -11.89 -16.86
N GLY A 172 4.55 -13.02 -16.18
CA GLY A 172 3.43 -13.89 -15.81
C GLY A 172 2.39 -13.21 -14.90
N ARG A 173 2.83 -12.32 -14.00
CA ARG A 173 1.94 -11.55 -13.12
C ARG A 173 1.26 -10.41 -13.86
N ILE A 174 1.98 -9.70 -14.72
CA ILE A 174 1.41 -8.66 -15.59
C ILE A 174 0.29 -9.24 -16.45
N GLN A 175 0.51 -10.40 -17.06
CA GLN A 175 -0.48 -11.07 -17.91
C GLN A 175 -1.70 -11.56 -17.12
N ASP A 176 -1.49 -12.20 -15.97
CA ASP A 176 -2.58 -12.72 -15.14
C ASP A 176 -3.45 -11.59 -14.55
N CYS A 177 -2.81 -10.48 -14.16
CA CYS A 177 -3.46 -9.27 -13.66
C CYS A 177 -4.06 -8.42 -14.80
N ASP A 178 -3.73 -8.73 -16.06
CA ASP A 178 -4.02 -7.93 -17.25
C ASP A 178 -3.65 -6.45 -17.04
N SER A 179 -2.45 -6.17 -16.53
CA SER A 179 -2.07 -4.79 -16.20
C SER A 179 -1.96 -3.91 -17.46
N SER A 180 -2.47 -2.68 -17.38
CA SER A 180 -2.44 -1.71 -18.49
C SER A 180 -1.29 -0.70 -18.36
N MET A 181 -0.71 -0.56 -17.18
CA MET A 181 0.42 0.32 -16.90
C MET A 181 1.44 -0.37 -15.98
N LEU A 182 2.71 -0.01 -16.15
CA LEU A 182 3.82 -0.44 -15.30
C LEU A 182 4.54 0.77 -14.71
N ILE A 183 4.86 0.75 -13.43
CA ILE A 183 5.71 1.74 -12.77
C ILE A 183 6.98 1.04 -12.29
N THR A 184 8.15 1.54 -12.71
CA THR A 184 9.47 0.93 -12.45
C THR A 184 10.56 2.00 -12.30
N ALA A 185 11.79 1.60 -12.00
CA ALA A 185 12.96 2.47 -12.02
C ALA A 185 13.98 1.99 -13.07
N ASP A 186 14.95 2.84 -13.39
CA ASP A 186 16.11 2.46 -14.21
C ASP A 186 16.86 1.27 -13.60
N GLU A 187 17.33 1.41 -12.37
CA GLU A 187 17.96 0.39 -11.56
C GLU A 187 17.52 0.52 -10.08
N GLY A 188 17.58 -0.59 -9.34
CA GLY A 188 17.55 -0.57 -7.87
C GLY A 188 18.95 -0.64 -7.28
N LEU A 189 19.11 -0.20 -6.04
CA LEU A 189 20.32 -0.39 -5.24
C LEU A 189 19.97 -1.15 -3.96
N ARG A 190 20.76 -2.17 -3.62
CA ARG A 190 20.62 -2.92 -2.37
C ARG A 190 21.95 -3.56 -1.94
N GLY A 191 22.45 -3.18 -0.78
CA GLY A 191 23.75 -3.59 -0.27
C GLY A 191 24.89 -3.30 -1.25
N GLY A 192 24.88 -2.10 -1.85
CA GLY A 192 25.82 -1.66 -2.88
C GLY A 192 25.67 -2.33 -4.24
N ARG A 193 24.73 -3.26 -4.42
CA ARG A 193 24.51 -3.98 -5.68
C ARG A 193 23.38 -3.37 -6.49
N LYS A 194 23.64 -3.22 -7.80
CA LYS A 194 22.65 -2.76 -8.78
C LYS A 194 21.71 -3.89 -9.21
N VAL A 195 20.42 -3.58 -9.27
CA VAL A 195 19.38 -4.45 -9.81
C VAL A 195 18.84 -3.82 -11.10
N PRO A 196 18.98 -4.45 -12.28
CA PRO A 196 18.66 -3.82 -13.56
C PRO A 196 17.15 -3.86 -13.87
N LEU A 197 16.37 -3.09 -13.11
CA LEU A 197 14.91 -3.12 -13.12
C LEU A 197 14.33 -2.86 -14.52
N LYS A 198 14.72 -1.77 -15.19
CA LYS A 198 14.18 -1.45 -16.53
C LYS A 198 14.51 -2.50 -17.59
N VAL A 199 15.72 -3.08 -17.54
CA VAL A 199 16.12 -4.16 -18.44
C VAL A 199 15.24 -5.40 -18.22
N ASN A 200 14.98 -5.74 -16.95
CA ASN A 200 14.09 -6.84 -16.61
C ASN A 200 12.64 -6.57 -17.07
N CYS A 201 12.16 -5.32 -16.93
CA CYS A 201 10.87 -4.91 -17.43
C CYS A 201 10.77 -5.07 -18.95
N ASP A 202 11.74 -4.55 -19.72
CA ASP A 202 11.71 -4.64 -21.18
C ASP A 202 11.60 -6.09 -21.66
N LYS A 203 12.37 -7.00 -21.07
CA LYS A 203 12.30 -8.43 -21.37
C LYS A 203 10.94 -9.04 -21.00
N ALA A 204 10.37 -8.68 -19.85
CA ALA A 204 9.04 -9.16 -19.46
C ALA A 204 7.94 -8.67 -20.44
N LEU A 205 8.05 -7.40 -20.86
CA LEU A 205 7.06 -6.73 -21.71
C LEU A 205 7.00 -7.26 -23.14
N GLU A 206 8.00 -8.02 -23.61
CA GLU A 206 7.94 -8.75 -24.89
C GLU A 206 6.71 -9.68 -24.99
N SER A 207 6.21 -10.15 -23.84
CA SER A 207 5.04 -11.04 -23.74
C SER A 207 3.79 -10.38 -23.14
N CYS A 208 3.82 -9.06 -22.90
CA CYS A 208 2.75 -8.35 -22.18
C CYS A 208 2.13 -7.20 -23.02
N PRO A 209 1.34 -7.50 -24.06
CA PRO A 209 0.78 -6.48 -24.96
C PRO A 209 -0.30 -5.59 -24.32
N SER A 210 -0.77 -5.94 -23.13
CA SER A 210 -1.75 -5.16 -22.35
C SER A 210 -1.16 -3.83 -21.87
N ILE A 211 0.15 -3.77 -21.61
CA ILE A 211 0.84 -2.58 -21.10
C ILE A 211 0.90 -1.51 -22.19
N LYS A 212 0.29 -0.35 -21.92
CA LYS A 212 0.24 0.81 -22.80
C LYS A 212 1.25 1.88 -22.42
N SER A 213 1.53 1.99 -21.12
CA SER A 213 2.41 3.03 -20.58
C SER A 213 3.33 2.45 -19.50
N VAL A 214 4.60 2.88 -19.50
CA VAL A 214 5.60 2.55 -18.49
C VAL A 214 6.13 3.86 -17.89
N ILE A 215 5.99 4.05 -16.59
CA ILE A 215 6.55 5.19 -15.87
C ILE A 215 7.87 4.75 -15.24
N VAL A 216 8.96 5.44 -15.56
CA VAL A 216 10.32 5.08 -15.14
C VAL A 216 10.90 6.14 -14.21
N ILE A 217 11.29 5.75 -13.00
CA ILE A 217 12.02 6.58 -12.05
C ILE A 217 13.52 6.51 -12.36
N LYS A 218 14.21 7.65 -12.33
CA LYS A 218 15.67 7.72 -12.47
C LYS A 218 16.32 7.62 -11.09
N ARG A 219 16.68 6.41 -10.64
CA ARG A 219 17.30 6.14 -9.33
C ARG A 219 18.82 6.18 -9.38
N THR A 220 19.45 5.60 -10.40
CA THR A 220 20.93 5.58 -10.52
C THR A 220 21.44 6.42 -11.68
N GLY A 221 20.58 6.76 -12.65
CA GLY A 221 20.97 7.46 -13.86
C GLY A 221 21.76 6.61 -14.85
N SER A 222 21.74 5.28 -14.68
CA SER A 222 22.35 4.33 -15.62
C SER A 222 21.74 4.48 -17.02
N PRO A 223 22.53 4.34 -18.09
CA PRO A 223 22.00 4.36 -19.45
C PRO A 223 21.06 3.16 -19.66
N ILE A 224 19.78 3.45 -19.89
CA ILE A 224 18.73 2.45 -20.13
C ILE A 224 18.02 2.72 -21.46
N ASN A 225 17.41 1.68 -22.02
CA ASN A 225 16.53 1.80 -23.16
C ASN A 225 15.17 2.40 -22.73
N MET A 226 14.68 3.38 -23.50
CA MET A 226 13.37 4.02 -23.33
C MET A 226 12.61 3.92 -24.66
N VAL A 227 11.53 3.15 -24.70
CA VAL A 227 10.72 2.93 -25.90
C VAL A 227 9.78 4.11 -26.12
N ALA A 228 9.99 4.85 -27.22
CA ALA A 228 9.19 6.02 -27.56
C ALA A 228 7.69 5.71 -27.63
N GLY A 229 6.88 6.57 -27.03
CA GLY A 229 5.41 6.43 -26.97
C GLY A 229 4.89 5.48 -25.89
N ARG A 230 5.74 4.61 -25.33
CA ARG A 230 5.39 3.69 -24.22
C ARG A 230 6.03 4.12 -22.90
N ASP A 231 7.31 4.46 -22.92
CA ASP A 231 8.10 4.74 -21.72
C ASP A 231 8.19 6.24 -21.45
N HIS A 232 7.95 6.63 -20.20
CA HIS A 232 7.91 8.02 -19.76
C HIS A 232 8.74 8.19 -18.48
N TRP A 233 9.53 9.26 -18.41
CA TRP A 233 10.23 9.60 -17.18
C TRP A 233 9.27 10.15 -16.12
N TYR A 234 9.34 9.59 -14.91
CA TYR A 234 8.54 10.02 -13.76
C TYR A 234 8.68 11.53 -13.50
N HIS A 235 9.92 12.04 -13.43
CA HIS A 235 10.21 13.43 -13.11
C HIS A 235 9.66 14.42 -14.14
N ASP A 236 9.64 14.05 -15.42
CA ASP A 236 9.05 14.87 -16.48
C ASP A 236 7.52 14.94 -16.40
N LEU A 237 6.90 13.82 -16.03
CA LEU A 237 5.44 13.75 -15.87
C LEU A 237 4.97 14.56 -14.67
N VAL A 238 5.57 14.33 -13.49
CA VAL A 238 5.11 14.97 -12.24
C VAL A 238 5.42 16.46 -12.19
N ALA A 239 6.47 16.93 -12.88
CA ALA A 239 6.77 18.35 -13.02
C ALA A 239 5.68 19.12 -13.81
N LYS A 240 5.00 18.44 -14.75
CA LYS A 240 3.90 19.02 -15.55
C LYS A 240 2.53 18.85 -14.89
N ALA A 241 2.38 17.88 -13.99
CA ALA A 241 1.14 17.59 -13.31
C ALA A 241 0.79 18.63 -12.23
N ALA A 242 -0.49 18.85 -11.98
CA ALA A 242 -0.94 19.72 -10.90
C ALA A 242 -0.58 19.12 -9.51
N PRO A 243 -0.22 19.95 -8.52
CA PRO A 243 0.12 19.50 -7.17
C PRO A 243 -1.10 19.00 -6.36
N THR A 244 -2.31 19.24 -6.85
CA THR A 244 -3.56 18.86 -6.20
C THR A 244 -4.35 17.90 -7.08
N HIS A 245 -5.01 16.93 -6.45
CA HIS A 245 -5.91 15.98 -7.11
C HIS A 245 -7.10 15.72 -6.18
N LYS A 246 -8.31 15.53 -6.73
CA LYS A 246 -9.49 15.18 -5.92
C LYS A 246 -9.57 13.66 -5.78
N ALA A 247 -9.38 13.15 -4.56
CA ALA A 247 -9.51 11.72 -4.27
C ALA A 247 -10.88 11.19 -4.73
N ALA A 248 -10.88 10.06 -5.44
CA ALA A 248 -12.10 9.44 -5.95
C ALA A 248 -12.94 8.87 -4.78
N GLU A 249 -14.26 9.00 -4.86
CA GLU A 249 -15.17 8.30 -3.96
C GLU A 249 -15.32 6.85 -4.43
N LEU A 250 -14.88 5.90 -3.59
CA LEU A 250 -14.77 4.48 -3.93
C LEU A 250 -15.56 3.65 -2.92
N ASN A 251 -16.14 2.54 -3.37
CA ASN A 251 -16.90 1.64 -2.51
C ASN A 251 -15.94 0.85 -1.58
N ALA A 252 -16.40 0.51 -0.37
CA ALA A 252 -15.61 -0.29 0.57
C ALA A 252 -15.12 -1.63 -0.02
N GLU A 253 -15.90 -2.21 -0.91
CA GLU A 253 -15.65 -3.48 -1.60
C GLU A 253 -14.97 -3.31 -2.97
N ASP A 254 -14.66 -2.08 -3.40
CA ASP A 254 -13.81 -1.90 -4.58
C ASP A 254 -12.42 -2.51 -4.30
N PRO A 255 -11.79 -3.19 -5.28
CA PRO A 255 -10.45 -3.74 -5.11
C PRO A 255 -9.42 -2.63 -4.87
N LEU A 256 -8.62 -2.78 -3.82
CA LEU A 256 -7.49 -1.89 -3.52
C LEU A 256 -6.22 -2.37 -4.22
N PHE A 257 -5.90 -3.66 -4.10
CA PHE A 257 -4.69 -4.24 -4.66
C PHE A 257 -4.79 -5.74 -4.93
N ILE A 258 -3.88 -6.22 -5.78
CA ILE A 258 -3.64 -7.64 -6.04
C ILE A 258 -2.18 -7.95 -5.70
N LEU A 259 -1.97 -8.83 -4.72
CA LEU A 259 -0.64 -9.27 -4.31
C LEU A 259 -0.45 -10.76 -4.58
N TYR A 260 0.52 -11.08 -5.43
CA TYR A 260 0.77 -12.46 -5.85
C TYR A 260 1.53 -13.26 -4.81
N THR A 261 1.04 -14.44 -4.47
CA THR A 261 1.69 -15.38 -3.54
C THR A 261 2.08 -16.69 -4.24
N SER A 262 3.13 -17.35 -3.74
CA SER A 262 3.49 -18.70 -4.18
C SER A 262 2.49 -19.70 -3.61
N GLY A 263 1.58 -20.21 -4.44
CA GLY A 263 0.71 -21.31 -4.05
C GLY A 263 1.48 -22.63 -3.95
N SER A 264 0.95 -23.59 -3.16
CA SER A 264 1.54 -24.94 -3.01
C SER A 264 1.47 -25.79 -4.29
N THR A 265 0.61 -25.44 -5.23
CA THR A 265 0.39 -26.19 -6.49
C THR A 265 0.10 -25.23 -7.64
N GLY A 266 1.09 -24.94 -8.49
CA GLY A 266 0.88 -24.28 -9.79
C GLY A 266 1.25 -22.80 -9.88
N LYS A 267 0.55 -22.07 -10.75
CA LYS A 267 0.80 -20.65 -11.05
C LYS A 267 0.61 -19.76 -9.79
N PRO A 268 1.38 -18.68 -9.64
CA PRO A 268 1.15 -17.69 -8.58
C PRO A 268 -0.30 -17.21 -8.58
N LYS A 269 -0.89 -17.02 -7.39
CA LYS A 269 -2.28 -16.60 -7.23
C LYS A 269 -2.32 -15.14 -6.80
N GLY A 270 -3.05 -14.31 -7.52
CA GLY A 270 -3.29 -12.91 -7.17
C GLY A 270 -4.28 -12.81 -6.02
N VAL A 271 -3.80 -12.53 -4.80
CA VAL A 271 -4.66 -12.31 -3.64
C VAL A 271 -5.18 -10.88 -3.69
N LEU A 272 -6.50 -10.73 -3.77
CA LEU A 272 -7.18 -9.45 -3.83
C LEU A 272 -7.60 -8.99 -2.44
N HIS A 273 -7.35 -7.72 -2.13
CA HIS A 273 -7.90 -7.05 -0.95
C HIS A 273 -8.74 -5.86 -1.36
N THR A 274 -9.87 -5.67 -0.67
CA THR A 274 -10.79 -4.52 -0.86
C THR A 274 -10.39 -3.34 0.04
N MET A 275 -10.93 -2.16 -0.23
CA MET A 275 -10.49 -0.91 0.43
C MET A 275 -10.87 -0.81 1.91
N GLY A 276 -12.16 -0.92 2.23
CA GLY A 276 -12.68 -0.59 3.56
C GLY A 276 -12.21 -1.55 4.62
N GLY A 277 -12.52 -2.85 4.46
CA GLY A 277 -12.15 -3.88 5.43
C GLY A 277 -10.64 -3.97 5.65
N TYR A 278 -9.84 -3.90 4.58
CA TYR A 278 -8.38 -3.96 4.70
C TYR A 278 -7.81 -2.77 5.48
N LEU A 279 -8.26 -1.55 5.20
CA LEU A 279 -7.73 -0.36 5.88
C LEU A 279 -8.12 -0.31 7.36
N VAL A 280 -9.37 -0.67 7.70
CA VAL A 280 -9.81 -0.80 9.10
C VAL A 280 -8.90 -1.80 9.83
N TYR A 281 -8.66 -2.96 9.23
CA TYR A 281 -7.83 -4.00 9.81
C TYR A 281 -6.37 -3.55 9.98
N ALA A 282 -5.73 -3.05 8.92
CA ALA A 282 -4.33 -2.63 8.96
C ALA A 282 -4.10 -1.46 9.95
N SER A 283 -5.02 -0.50 9.99
CA SER A 283 -4.97 0.61 10.95
C SER A 283 -5.13 0.09 12.39
N LEU A 284 -6.07 -0.83 12.64
CA LEU A 284 -6.33 -1.44 13.95
C LEU A 284 -5.13 -2.22 14.47
N THR A 285 -4.63 -3.15 13.67
CA THR A 285 -3.51 -4.00 14.09
C THR A 285 -2.24 -3.20 14.22
N HIS A 286 -1.99 -2.21 13.35
CA HIS A 286 -0.85 -1.31 13.51
C HIS A 286 -0.86 -0.66 14.89
N GLN A 287 -1.99 -0.08 15.30
CA GLN A 287 -2.08 0.62 16.57
C GLN A 287 -1.93 -0.33 17.77
N TYR A 288 -2.73 -1.39 17.85
CA TYR A 288 -2.81 -2.18 19.08
C TYR A 288 -1.82 -3.32 19.17
N VAL A 289 -1.31 -3.84 18.05
CA VAL A 289 -0.29 -4.92 18.09
C VAL A 289 1.10 -4.36 18.31
N PHE A 290 1.40 -3.20 17.72
CA PHE A 290 2.69 -2.53 17.91
C PHE A 290 2.65 -1.45 19.00
N ASP A 291 1.51 -1.31 19.69
CA ASP A 291 1.31 -0.33 20.76
C ASP A 291 1.70 1.10 20.32
N TYR A 292 1.34 1.46 19.09
CA TYR A 292 1.75 2.73 18.49
C TYR A 292 1.07 3.92 19.16
N HIS A 293 1.87 4.84 19.67
CA HIS A 293 1.44 6.11 20.21
C HIS A 293 1.75 7.28 19.27
N ASP A 294 0.92 8.32 19.35
CA ASP A 294 1.14 9.55 18.59
C ASP A 294 2.52 10.14 18.89
N GLY A 295 3.33 10.29 17.84
CA GLY A 295 4.69 10.83 17.92
C GLY A 295 5.78 9.75 17.97
N ASP A 296 5.43 8.47 18.08
CA ASP A 296 6.38 7.38 17.89
C ASP A 296 6.90 7.35 16.45
N ILE A 297 8.14 6.91 16.30
CA ILE A 297 8.75 6.58 15.01
C ILE A 297 8.64 5.06 14.85
N TYR A 298 7.91 4.62 13.83
CA TYR A 298 7.68 3.21 13.57
C TYR A 298 8.63 2.72 12.46
N TRP A 299 9.31 1.60 12.68
CA TRP A 299 10.23 1.04 11.69
C TRP A 299 9.93 -0.42 11.37
N CYS A 300 9.44 -0.65 10.15
CA CYS A 300 9.31 -1.97 9.55
C CYS A 300 10.35 -2.15 8.44
N THR A 301 11.23 -3.15 8.60
CA THR A 301 12.34 -3.44 7.68
C THR A 301 11.95 -4.34 6.51
N ALA A 302 10.65 -4.61 6.34
CA ALA A 302 10.14 -5.42 5.24
C ALA A 302 10.27 -4.67 3.89
N ASP A 303 9.88 -5.36 2.81
CA ASP A 303 9.79 -4.79 1.47
C ASP A 303 8.31 -4.65 1.08
N VAL A 304 7.97 -3.58 0.34
CA VAL A 304 6.60 -3.33 -0.15
C VAL A 304 6.13 -4.39 -1.16
N GLY A 305 7.02 -5.20 -1.73
CA GLY A 305 6.70 -6.38 -2.51
C GLY A 305 6.05 -7.52 -1.71
N TRP A 306 5.92 -7.37 -0.39
CA TRP A 306 5.25 -8.32 0.50
C TRP A 306 4.08 -7.68 1.26
N VAL A 307 3.19 -8.52 1.80
CA VAL A 307 2.00 -8.05 2.54
C VAL A 307 2.39 -7.26 3.79
N THR A 308 3.52 -7.57 4.41
CA THR A 308 4.04 -6.82 5.56
C THR A 308 4.34 -5.37 5.19
N GLY A 309 4.93 -5.11 4.03
CA GLY A 309 5.19 -3.74 3.57
C GLY A 309 3.91 -3.00 3.17
N HIS A 310 2.94 -3.70 2.57
CA HIS A 310 1.63 -3.10 2.33
C HIS A 310 0.97 -2.65 3.64
N SER A 311 0.78 -3.59 4.56
CA SER A 311 0.01 -3.35 5.79
C SER A 311 0.75 -2.44 6.76
N TYR A 312 2.06 -2.59 6.88
CA TYR A 312 2.84 -2.04 8.00
C TYR A 312 3.99 -1.13 7.57
N ILE A 313 4.20 -0.84 6.28
CA ILE A 313 5.04 0.31 5.88
C ILE A 313 4.14 1.44 5.36
N VAL A 314 3.13 1.10 4.56
CA VAL A 314 2.28 2.10 3.90
C VAL A 314 0.95 2.28 4.63
N TYR A 315 0.03 1.31 4.57
CA TYR A 315 -1.37 1.58 4.89
C TYR A 315 -1.64 1.81 6.38
N GLY A 316 -1.24 0.88 7.25
CA GLY A 316 -1.51 0.96 8.70
C GLY A 316 -0.88 2.18 9.37
N PRO A 317 0.45 2.41 9.22
CA PRO A 317 1.12 3.57 9.81
C PRO A 317 0.56 4.90 9.28
N LEU A 318 0.47 5.07 7.96
CA LEU A 318 -0.01 6.34 7.38
C LEU A 318 -1.49 6.60 7.71
N ALA A 319 -2.34 5.56 7.76
CA ALA A 319 -3.70 5.73 8.24
C ALA A 319 -3.74 6.21 9.70
N ASN A 320 -2.78 5.83 10.54
CA ASN A 320 -2.73 6.29 11.93
C ASN A 320 -2.00 7.63 12.10
N GLY A 321 -1.57 8.29 11.03
CA GLY A 321 -0.81 9.54 11.12
C GLY A 321 0.61 9.34 11.68
N ALA A 322 1.17 8.14 11.52
CA ALA A 322 2.50 7.78 12.04
C ALA A 322 3.67 8.34 11.21
N THR A 323 4.89 8.17 11.72
CA THR A 323 6.14 8.35 10.98
C THR A 323 6.80 7.00 10.75
#